data_AF-A0A942RJT3-F1
#
_entry.id   AF-A0A942RJT3-F1
#
_cell.length_a   1.000
_cell.length_b   1.000
_cell.length_c   1.000
_cell.angle_alpha   90.00
_cell.angle_beta   90.00
_cell.angle_gamma   90.00
#
_symmetry.space_group_name_H-M   'P 1'
#
loop_
_entity.id
_entity.type
_entity.pdbx_description
1 polymer ?
#
loop_
_entity_poly.entity_id
_entity_poly.type
_entity_poly.pdbx_seq_one_letter_code
_entity_poly.pdbx_strand_id
1 'polypeptide(L)' 'MDAKSSVESEEEVKGINPDFTLLSKIPAHGVIVTSMSSSKEYDFVSRFFAPAVGINEDPVTGSAHCCLGLK' A
#
# COMPACT_ATOMS: atom_id res chain seq x y z
N MET A 1 -4.59 -10.70 -9.10
CA MET A 1 -4.36 -9.37 -9.70
C MET A 1 -4.60 -8.34 -8.61
N ASP A 2 -3.63 -7.46 -8.37
CA ASP A 2 -3.71 -6.41 -7.35
C ASP A 2 -4.10 -5.08 -8.00
N ALA A 3 -4.92 -4.29 -7.32
CA ALA A 3 -5.25 -2.95 -7.77
C ALA A 3 -4.18 -1.97 -7.27
N LYS A 4 -3.57 -1.21 -8.18
CA LYS A 4 -2.56 -0.19 -7.85
C LYS A 4 -3.16 1.20 -8.01
N SER A 5 -3.06 2.02 -6.97
CA SER A 5 -3.48 3.42 -6.99
C SER A 5 -2.34 4.32 -6.52
N SER A 6 -2.07 5.39 -7.26
CA SER A 6 -1.05 6.39 -6.90
C SER A 6 -1.74 7.66 -6.42
N VAL A 7 -1.31 8.20 -5.28
CA VAL A 7 -1.82 9.47 -4.72
C VAL A 7 -0.72 10.53 -4.67
N GLU A 8 -1.09 11.80 -4.56
CA GLU A 8 -0.17 12.92 -4.77
C GLU A 8 0.73 13.19 -3.57
N SER A 9 0.34 12.77 -2.36
CA SER A 9 1.15 13.01 -1.14
C SER A 9 1.21 11.83 -0.17
N GLU A 10 2.34 11.75 0.55
CA GLU A 10 2.56 10.80 1.64
C GLU A 10 1.51 10.92 2.75
N GLU A 11 1.05 12.14 3.05
CA GLU A 11 0.00 12.40 4.03
C GLU A 11 -1.34 11.78 3.62
N GLU A 12 -1.64 11.77 2.32
CA GLU A 12 -2.82 11.06 1.81
C GLU A 12 -2.67 9.55 1.99
N VAL A 13 -1.50 8.98 1.67
CA VAL A 13 -1.24 7.56 1.91
C VAL A 13 -1.45 7.21 3.38
N LYS A 14 -0.96 8.02 4.31
CA LYS A 14 -1.14 7.83 5.76
C LYS A 14 -2.58 8.02 6.23
N GLY A 15 -3.29 8.98 5.63
CA GLY A 15 -4.68 9.33 5.97
C GLY A 15 -5.74 8.42 5.34
N ILE A 16 -5.38 7.58 4.37
CA ILE A 16 -6.30 6.63 3.75
C ILE A 16 -6.85 5.67 4.80
N ASN A 17 -8.18 5.70 4.94
CA ASN A 17 -8.93 4.78 5.78
C ASN A 17 -10.00 4.10 4.92
N PRO A 18 -9.64 3.02 4.22
CA PRO A 18 -10.54 2.43 3.26
C PRO A 18 -11.59 1.57 3.97
N ASP A 19 -12.79 1.48 3.39
CA ASP A 19 -13.80 0.56 3.90
C ASP A 19 -13.40 -0.88 3.57
N PHE A 20 -12.87 -1.58 4.57
CA PHE A 20 -12.45 -2.98 4.45
C PHE A 20 -13.59 -3.92 4.01
N THR A 21 -14.84 -3.60 4.34
CA THR A 21 -16.02 -4.39 3.96
C THR A 21 -16.33 -4.25 2.47
N LEU A 22 -16.03 -3.09 1.88
CA LEU A 22 -16.15 -2.88 0.44
C LEU A 22 -14.93 -3.43 -0.30
N LEU A 23 -13.73 -3.22 0.24
CA LEU A 23 -12.50 -3.76 -0.31
C LEU A 23 -12.51 -5.29 -0.38
N SER A 24 -13.07 -5.99 0.62
CA SER A 24 -13.16 -7.46 0.62
C SER A 24 -14.05 -8.01 -0.48
N LYS A 25 -14.89 -7.18 -1.11
CA LYS A 25 -15.79 -7.56 -2.20
C LYS A 25 -15.18 -7.32 -3.58
N ILE A 26 -14.03 -6.65 -3.65
CA ILE A 26 -13.33 -6.41 -4.91
C ILE A 26 -12.68 -7.74 -5.35
N PRO A 27 -12.77 -8.12 -6.64
CA PRO A 27 -12.10 -9.30 -7.18
C PRO A 27 -10.58 -9.07 -7.37
N ALA A 28 -9.91 -8.61 -6.31
CA ALA A 28 -8.47 -8.37 -6.23
C ALA A 28 -7.93 -9.04 -4.96
N HIS A 29 -6.66 -9.46 -4.99
CA HIS A 29 -6.04 -10.05 -3.79
C HIS A 29 -5.75 -9.00 -2.72
N GLY A 30 -5.45 -7.78 -3.15
CA GLY A 30 -5.38 -6.61 -2.31
C GLY A 30 -5.25 -5.33 -3.13
N VAL A 31 -5.22 -4.21 -2.44
CA VAL A 31 -5.07 -2.87 -2.98
C VAL A 31 -3.78 -2.28 -2.44
N ILE A 32 -2.90 -1.87 -3.35
CA ILE A 32 -1.65 -1.17 -3.03
C ILE A 32 -1.85 0.30 -3.34
N VAL A 33 -1.63 1.14 -2.33
CA VAL A 33 -1.61 2.60 -2.50
C VAL A 33 -0.20 3.11 -2.29
N THR A 34 0.30 3.88 -3.25
CA THR A 34 1.68 4.42 -3.23
C THR A 34 1.71 5.92 -3.46
N SER A 35 2.67 6.61 -2.88
CA SER A 35 2.94 8.02 -3.19
C SER A 35 4.42 8.33 -3.08
N MET A 36 4.85 9.43 -3.71
CA MET A 36 6.19 9.96 -3.51
C MET A 36 6.36 10.36 -2.04
N SER A 37 7.52 10.04 -1.48
CA SER A 37 7.86 10.42 -0.12
C SER A 37 8.08 11.94 -0.06
N SER A 38 7.65 12.54 1.04
CA SER A 38 7.93 13.94 1.35
C SER A 38 9.34 14.14 1.92
N SER A 39 9.95 13.08 2.46
CA SER A 39 11.33 13.08 2.93
C SER A 39 12.30 12.70 1.82
N LYS A 40 13.51 13.29 1.84
CA LYS A 40 14.63 12.89 0.97
C LYS A 40 15.28 11.57 1.37
N GLU A 41 14.89 11.00 2.51
CA GLU A 41 15.43 9.73 3.02
C GLU A 41 14.78 8.50 2.39
N TYR A 42 13.59 8.67 1.80
CA TYR A 42 12.84 7.60 1.15
C TYR A 42 12.40 8.06 -0.24
N ASP A 43 12.37 7.16 -1.21
CA ASP A 43 11.93 7.50 -2.58
C ASP A 43 10.40 7.55 -2.70
N PHE A 44 9.70 6.65 -2.00
CA PHE A 44 8.24 6.56 -2.00
C PHE A 44 7.74 5.87 -0.73
N VAL A 45 6.46 6.05 -0.43
CA VAL A 45 5.72 5.36 0.63
C VAL A 45 4.64 4.48 0.01
N SER A 46 4.31 3.36 0.66
CA SER A 46 3.26 2.46 0.21
C SER A 46 2.51 1.81 1.37
N ARG A 47 1.21 1.57 1.19
CA ARG A 47 0.36 0.76 2.08
C ARG A 47 -0.35 -0.33 1.28
N PHE A 48 -0.51 -1.50 1.88
CA PHE A 48 -1.19 -2.63 1.26
C PHE A 48 -2.38 -3.06 2.11
N PHE A 49 -3.55 -3.11 1.48
CA PHE A 49 -4.81 -3.51 2.10
C PHE A 49 -5.30 -4.80 1.45
N ALA A 50 -5.45 -5.86 2.24
CA ALA A 50 -5.83 -7.17 1.72
C ALA A 50 -6.94 -7.83 2.56
N PRO A 51 -8.07 -7.14 2.82
CA PRO A 51 -9.12 -7.70 3.68
C PRO A 51 -9.73 -8.97 3.10
N ALA A 52 -9.66 -9.17 1.78
CA ALA A 52 -10.07 -10.40 1.11
C ALA A 52 -9.29 -11.65 1.57
N VAL A 53 -8.05 -11.48 2.05
CA VAL A 53 -7.23 -12.58 2.59
C VAL A 53 -7.20 -12.60 4.13
N GLY A 54 -8.06 -11.81 4.78
CA GLY A 54 -8.17 -11.72 6.24
C GLY A 54 -7.18 -10.78 6.92
N ILE A 55 -6.43 -9.98 6.14
CA ILE A 55 -5.48 -8.98 6.65
C ILE A 55 -5.98 -7.59 6.24
N ASN A 56 -6.52 -6.82 7.18
CA ASN A 56 -7.06 -5.49 6.85
C ASN A 56 -5.97 -4.56 6.30
N GLU A 57 -4.80 -4.55 6.92
CA GLU A 57 -3.65 -3.77 6.49
C GLU A 57 -2.37 -4.51 6.85
N ASP A 58 -1.45 -4.60 5.90
CA ASP A 58 -0.08 -5.05 6.17
C ASP A 58 0.77 -3.81 6.51
N PRO A 59 1.23 -3.63 7.77
CA PRO A 59 2.01 -2.48 8.22
C PRO A 59 3.45 -2.44 7.68
N VAL A 60 3.72 -3.14 6.56
CA VAL A 60 5.01 -3.46 5.98
C VAL A 60 5.78 -4.50 6.79
N THR A 61 5.65 -5.75 6.37
CA THR A 61 6.72 -6.73 6.55
C THR A 61 7.90 -6.26 5.69
N GLY A 62 9.10 -6.07 6.25
CA GLY A 62 10.31 -5.59 5.55
C GLY A 62 10.80 -6.44 4.36
N SER A 63 10.02 -7.40 3.86
CA SER A 63 10.29 -8.19 2.65
C SER A 63 10.06 -7.42 1.35
N ALA A 64 9.23 -6.36 1.33
CA ALA A 64 9.07 -5.49 0.16
C ALA A 64 10.35 -4.67 -0.16
N HIS A 65 11.22 -4.46 0.84
CA HIS A 65 12.53 -3.81 0.64
C HIS A 65 13.61 -4.76 0.09
N CYS A 66 13.41 -6.08 0.09
CA CYS A 66 14.44 -7.00 -0.42
C CYS A 66 14.58 -6.98 -1.95
N CYS A 67 13.63 -6.35 -2.68
CA CYS A 67 13.72 -6.16 -4.13
C CYS A 67 14.22 -4.78 -4.57
N LEU A 68 14.53 -3.86 -3.64
CA LEU A 68 15.11 -2.54 -3.97
C LEU A 68 16.63 -2.48 -3.78
N GLY A 69 17.25 -3.62 -3.48
CA GLY A 69 18.70 -3.77 -3.31
C GLY A 69 19.35 -4.59 -4.42
N LEU A 70 19.08 -4.31 -5.69
CA LEU A 70 19.98 -4.70 -6.77
C LEU A 70 20.30 -3.48 -7.61
N LYS A 71 21.58 -3.14 -7.53
CA LYS A 71 22.33 -2.23 -8.40
C LYS A 71 22.08 -2.50 -9.89
#